data_AF-A0A423N7E2-F1
#
_entry.id   AF-A0A423N7E2-F1
#
_cell.length_a   1.000
_cell.length_b   1.000
_cell.length_c   1.000
_cell.angle_alpha   90.00
_cell.angle_beta   90.00
_cell.angle_gamma   90.00
#
_symmetry.space_group_name_H-M   'P 1'
#
loop_
_entity.id
_entity.type
_entity.pdbx_description
1 polymer ?
#
loop_
_entity_poly.entity_id
_entity_poly.type
_entity_poly.pdbx_seq_one_letter_code
_entity_poly.pdbx_strand_id
1 'polypeptide(L)'
;MKFLCGFILLSVFGVVQAATQCQIDLNSDGVCDHYAVSSSAEDETFSNITIDIGGSDKKITGGFELGSGGLSEGYIPGDFSLLIDYYPHSTLITKYDFRWDRSLNDFVLYKMSGWEEPDRDEKYSISDESVPGEDRIPREFDVRRIECCVKFSQFSGNGPSVKNMSESVKLAEINKDFKYVLKKLPEGEKGGLFLQPGASRERISIPKDLVYEMTLIVGDNNVGAINDYAYYLYRNKESALAVLLLKKIHQKYPERVVAILNLADAYWDLGMKEDACPLYASYTDKMNALGKSSRIPASVKDKNYCIKRG
;
A
#
# COMPACT_ATOMS: atom_id res chain seq x y z
N MET A 1 44.14 -55.75 -40.01
CA MET A 1 42.75 -55.31 -39.79
C MET A 1 42.66 -54.69 -38.42
N LYS A 2 42.52 -53.36 -38.34
CA LYS A 2 42.41 -52.59 -37.09
C LYS A 2 40.94 -52.56 -36.68
N PHE A 3 40.59 -53.07 -35.50
CA PHE A 3 39.26 -52.87 -34.91
C PHE A 3 39.31 -51.66 -33.98
N LEU A 4 38.43 -50.70 -34.28
CA LEU A 4 38.30 -49.39 -33.70
C LEU A 4 37.40 -49.47 -32.45
N CYS A 5 37.89 -49.03 -31.29
CA CYS A 5 37.08 -48.82 -30.09
C CYS A 5 36.12 -47.64 -30.30
N GLY A 6 34.81 -47.90 -30.23
CA GLY A 6 33.79 -46.85 -30.12
C GLY A 6 33.37 -46.66 -28.67
N PHE A 7 33.84 -45.59 -28.02
CA PHE A 7 33.29 -45.10 -26.76
C PHE A 7 32.05 -44.27 -27.05
N ILE A 8 30.87 -44.74 -26.61
CA ILE A 8 29.63 -43.95 -26.64
C ILE A 8 29.59 -43.16 -25.32
N LEU A 9 29.91 -41.87 -25.40
CA LEU A 9 29.62 -40.91 -24.33
C LEU A 9 28.13 -40.55 -24.40
N LEU A 10 27.34 -41.07 -23.45
CA LEU A 10 25.98 -40.61 -23.19
C LEU A 10 26.06 -39.34 -22.32
N SER A 11 25.99 -38.18 -22.97
CA SER A 11 25.78 -36.88 -22.32
C SER A 11 24.29 -36.74 -21.95
N VAL A 12 23.96 -37.04 -20.69
CA VAL A 12 22.66 -36.67 -20.12
C VAL A 12 22.69 -35.17 -19.85
N PHE A 13 22.19 -34.38 -20.81
CA PHE A 13 21.81 -32.99 -20.56
C PHE A 13 20.59 -33.00 -19.65
N GLY A 14 20.82 -32.91 -18.34
CA GLY A 14 19.80 -32.51 -17.39
C GLY A 14 19.44 -31.05 -17.66
N VAL A 15 18.32 -30.83 -18.36
CA VAL A 15 17.70 -29.51 -18.42
C VAL A 15 17.17 -29.24 -17.01
N VAL A 16 17.95 -28.52 -16.21
CA VAL A 16 17.44 -27.89 -14.99
C VAL A 16 16.48 -26.82 -15.47
N GLN A 17 15.21 -27.20 -15.58
CA GLN A 17 14.13 -26.26 -15.81
C GLN A 17 14.06 -25.41 -14.54
N ALA A 18 14.61 -24.19 -14.60
CA ALA A 18 14.38 -23.19 -13.57
C ALA A 18 12.85 -23.07 -13.45
N ALA A 19 12.30 -23.46 -12.30
CA ALA A 19 10.90 -23.18 -12.01
C ALA A 19 10.74 -21.67 -12.17
N THR A 20 10.01 -21.25 -13.20
CA THR A 20 9.58 -19.87 -13.37
C THR A 20 8.85 -19.49 -12.11
N GLN A 21 9.52 -18.70 -11.26
CA GLN A 21 8.96 -18.18 -10.03
C GLN A 21 7.64 -17.49 -10.38
N CYS A 22 6.58 -17.87 -9.68
CA CYS A 22 5.26 -17.29 -9.90
C CYS A 22 5.37 -15.77 -9.80
N GLN A 23 5.03 -15.06 -10.88
CA GLN A 23 5.16 -13.61 -10.87
C GLN A 23 3.97 -12.95 -10.16
N ILE A 24 2.74 -13.44 -10.40
CA ILE A 24 1.51 -12.83 -9.85
C ILE A 24 0.41 -13.90 -9.68
N ASP A 25 -0.31 -13.89 -8.55
CA ASP A 25 -1.49 -14.72 -8.24
C ASP A 25 -2.64 -13.79 -7.81
N LEU A 26 -3.41 -13.28 -8.79
CA LEU A 26 -4.42 -12.25 -8.61
C LEU A 26 -5.67 -12.78 -7.92
N ASN A 27 -5.99 -14.07 -8.10
CA ASN A 27 -7.18 -14.69 -7.50
C ASN A 27 -6.89 -15.42 -6.17
N SER A 28 -5.62 -15.49 -5.76
CA SER A 28 -5.13 -16.16 -4.56
C SER A 28 -5.53 -17.63 -4.45
N ASP A 29 -5.41 -18.37 -5.56
CA ASP A 29 -5.59 -19.81 -5.61
C ASP A 29 -4.27 -20.62 -5.56
N GLY A 30 -3.13 -19.92 -5.56
CA GLY A 30 -1.80 -20.52 -5.55
C GLY A 30 -1.26 -20.85 -6.95
N VAL A 31 -1.98 -20.51 -8.01
CA VAL A 31 -1.59 -20.66 -9.42
C VAL A 31 -1.38 -19.29 -10.04
N CYS A 32 -0.37 -19.17 -10.91
CA CYS A 32 0.01 -17.88 -11.46
C CYS A 32 -0.95 -17.43 -12.56
N ASP A 33 -1.41 -16.19 -12.44
CA ASP A 33 -2.19 -15.51 -13.45
C ASP A 33 -1.28 -14.74 -14.41
N HIS A 34 -1.77 -14.51 -15.63
CA HIS A 34 -1.12 -13.62 -16.59
C HIS A 34 -2.09 -12.51 -16.97
N TYR A 35 -1.58 -11.31 -17.25
CA TYR A 35 -2.41 -10.25 -17.79
C TYR A 35 -1.73 -9.55 -18.96
N ALA A 36 -2.55 -8.99 -19.85
CA ALA A 36 -2.11 -8.19 -20.97
C ALA A 36 -2.93 -6.91 -21.03
N VAL A 37 -2.28 -5.81 -21.42
CA VAL A 37 -2.90 -4.51 -21.69
C VAL A 37 -2.78 -4.25 -23.18
N SER A 38 -3.90 -3.94 -23.83
CA SER A 38 -3.96 -3.61 -25.26
C SER A 38 -4.86 -2.40 -25.48
N SER A 39 -4.50 -1.52 -26.42
CA SER A 39 -5.39 -0.43 -26.85
C SER A 39 -6.74 -0.98 -27.32
N SER A 40 -7.82 -0.29 -26.96
CA SER A 40 -9.15 -0.61 -27.48
C SER A 40 -9.23 -0.28 -28.97
N ALA A 41 -9.84 -1.17 -29.75
CA ALA A 41 -10.03 -0.97 -31.18
C ALA A 41 -11.08 0.11 -31.50
N GLU A 42 -11.93 0.45 -30.53
CA GLU A 42 -13.05 1.39 -30.70
C GLU A 42 -12.69 2.81 -30.25
N ASP A 43 -11.75 2.95 -29.31
CA ASP A 43 -11.32 4.23 -28.75
C ASP A 43 -9.88 4.10 -28.22
N GLU A 44 -8.94 4.82 -28.84
CA GLU A 44 -7.51 4.77 -28.48
C GLU A 44 -7.22 5.29 -27.06
N THR A 45 -8.15 6.02 -26.44
CA THR A 45 -8.04 6.47 -25.04
C THR A 45 -8.30 5.33 -24.03
N PHE A 46 -9.05 4.31 -24.45
CA PHE A 46 -9.35 3.15 -23.62
C PHE A 46 -8.34 2.03 -23.84
N SER A 47 -7.96 1.39 -22.73
CA SER A 47 -7.15 0.17 -22.70
C SER A 47 -8.00 -0.99 -22.22
N ASN A 48 -7.93 -2.11 -22.94
CA ASN A 48 -8.47 -3.38 -22.50
C ASN A 48 -7.40 -4.11 -21.68
N ILE A 49 -7.75 -4.45 -20.45
CA ILE A 49 -6.95 -5.33 -19.59
C ILE A 49 -7.60 -6.71 -19.66
N THR A 50 -6.86 -7.71 -20.13
CA THR A 50 -7.28 -9.10 -20.13
C THR A 50 -6.44 -9.90 -19.16
N ILE A 51 -7.11 -10.58 -18.21
CA ILE A 51 -6.50 -11.47 -17.23
C ILE A 51 -6.80 -12.92 -17.62
N ASP A 52 -5.77 -13.72 -17.80
CA ASP A 52 -5.79 -15.16 -18.04
C ASP A 52 -5.61 -15.88 -16.69
N ILE A 53 -6.66 -16.56 -16.22
CA ILE A 53 -6.68 -17.17 -14.89
C ILE A 53 -5.89 -18.49 -14.91
N GLY A 54 -4.82 -18.53 -14.13
CA GLY A 54 -3.91 -19.66 -14.01
C GLY A 54 -4.64 -20.98 -13.74
N GLY A 55 -4.19 -22.05 -14.40
CA GLY A 55 -4.78 -23.39 -14.21
C GLY A 55 -6.19 -23.55 -14.77
N SER A 56 -6.67 -22.59 -15.58
CA SER A 56 -7.96 -22.65 -16.28
C SER A 56 -7.86 -22.05 -17.69
N ASP A 57 -8.87 -22.29 -18.55
CA ASP A 57 -8.98 -21.64 -19.86
C ASP A 57 -9.70 -20.28 -19.78
N LYS A 58 -9.87 -19.74 -18.57
CA LYS A 58 -10.74 -18.60 -18.32
C LYS A 58 -10.00 -17.28 -18.52
N LYS A 59 -10.59 -16.43 -19.36
CA LYS A 59 -10.16 -15.05 -19.60
C LYS A 59 -11.21 -14.06 -19.15
N ILE A 60 -10.77 -12.99 -18.50
CA ILE A 60 -11.63 -11.91 -18.02
C ILE A 60 -11.07 -10.60 -18.55
N THR A 61 -11.90 -9.82 -19.22
CA THR A 61 -11.49 -8.56 -19.86
C THR A 61 -12.33 -7.41 -19.35
N GLY A 62 -11.71 -6.29 -19.00
CA GLY A 62 -12.37 -5.02 -18.72
C GLY A 62 -11.66 -3.86 -19.42
N GLY A 63 -12.42 -2.87 -19.85
CA GLY A 63 -11.94 -1.67 -20.54
C GLY A 63 -11.91 -0.45 -19.62
N PHE A 64 -10.78 0.25 -19.58
CA PHE A 64 -10.53 1.41 -18.70
C PHE A 64 -9.70 2.48 -19.41
N GLU A 65 -9.93 3.74 -19.06
CA GLU A 65 -9.02 4.84 -19.38
C GLU A 65 -7.89 4.87 -18.35
N LEU A 66 -6.75 4.28 -18.68
CA LEU A 66 -5.63 4.13 -17.74
C LEU A 66 -4.66 5.32 -17.75
N GLY A 67 -4.61 6.08 -18.84
CA GLY A 67 -3.51 7.00 -19.11
C GLY A 67 -2.17 6.23 -19.13
N SER A 68 -1.23 6.65 -18.30
CA SER A 68 0.04 5.94 -18.03
C SER A 68 -0.04 4.94 -16.87
N GLY A 69 -1.24 4.64 -16.39
CA GLY A 69 -1.51 3.72 -15.31
C GLY A 69 -1.41 2.25 -15.74
N GLY A 70 -1.74 1.36 -14.81
CA GLY A 70 -1.70 -0.08 -15.05
C GLY A 70 -2.29 -0.88 -13.91
N LEU A 71 -2.20 -2.20 -14.06
CA LEU A 71 -2.57 -3.16 -13.03
C LEU A 71 -1.40 -3.40 -12.07
N SER A 72 -1.68 -3.36 -10.77
CA SER A 72 -0.76 -3.79 -9.73
C SER A 72 -1.42 -4.82 -8.80
N GLU A 73 -0.63 -5.78 -8.33
CA GLU A 73 -1.08 -6.72 -7.30
C GLU A 73 -1.50 -5.97 -6.04
N GLY A 74 -2.60 -6.41 -5.44
CA GLY A 74 -3.16 -5.79 -4.25
C GLY A 74 -2.37 -6.12 -2.99
N TYR A 75 -2.46 -5.22 -2.01
CA TYR A 75 -1.84 -5.40 -0.70
C TYR A 75 -2.43 -6.57 0.12
N ILE A 76 -3.70 -6.89 -0.15
CA ILE A 76 -4.40 -8.04 0.43
C ILE A 76 -4.46 -9.11 -0.67
N PRO A 77 -4.09 -10.37 -0.37
CA PRO A 77 -4.15 -11.45 -1.33
C PRO A 77 -5.56 -11.61 -1.92
N GLY A 78 -5.64 -11.70 -3.26
CA GLY A 78 -6.88 -11.82 -4.02
C GLY A 78 -7.40 -10.48 -4.53
N ASP A 79 -6.67 -9.40 -4.24
CA ASP A 79 -6.97 -8.06 -4.72
C ASP A 79 -5.99 -7.66 -5.84
N PHE A 80 -6.46 -6.75 -6.69
CA PHE A 80 -5.58 -5.93 -7.53
C PHE A 80 -6.11 -4.52 -7.63
N SER A 81 -5.24 -3.62 -8.04
CA SER A 81 -5.55 -2.21 -8.19
C SER A 81 -5.30 -1.75 -9.62
N LEU A 82 -6.14 -0.84 -10.10
CA LEU A 82 -5.92 -0.08 -11.33
C LEU A 82 -5.79 1.39 -11.00
N LEU A 83 -4.71 2.03 -11.46
CA LEU A 83 -4.66 3.48 -11.54
C LEU A 83 -5.40 3.92 -12.80
N ILE A 84 -6.41 4.76 -12.60
CA ILE A 84 -7.30 5.27 -13.64
C ILE A 84 -6.89 6.71 -13.96
N ASP A 85 -6.86 7.05 -15.25
CA ASP A 85 -6.53 8.39 -15.72
C ASP A 85 -5.21 8.94 -15.14
N TYR A 86 -4.19 8.06 -15.07
CA TYR A 86 -2.94 8.38 -14.39
C TYR A 86 -1.99 9.11 -15.34
N TYR A 87 -1.66 10.36 -15.00
CA TYR A 87 -0.62 11.12 -15.69
C TYR A 87 0.55 11.41 -14.75
N PRO A 88 1.82 11.26 -15.18
CA PRO A 88 3.01 11.39 -14.33
C PRO A 88 3.11 12.66 -13.48
N HIS A 89 2.53 13.76 -13.93
CA HIS A 89 2.60 15.07 -13.26
C HIS A 89 1.27 15.55 -12.67
N SER A 90 0.21 14.74 -12.75
CA SER A 90 -1.03 15.03 -12.06
C SER A 90 -0.84 14.86 -10.56
N THR A 91 -1.28 15.81 -9.74
CA THR A 91 -1.34 15.59 -8.28
C THR A 91 -2.51 14.69 -7.91
N LEU A 92 -3.58 14.67 -8.72
CA LEU A 92 -4.75 13.84 -8.48
C LEU A 92 -4.47 12.38 -8.87
N ILE A 93 -4.78 11.48 -7.95
CA ILE A 93 -4.78 10.04 -8.16
C ILE A 93 -6.22 9.54 -8.15
N THR A 94 -6.56 8.70 -9.12
CA THR A 94 -7.77 7.87 -9.10
C THR A 94 -7.37 6.40 -9.15
N LYS A 95 -7.93 5.59 -8.27
CA LYS A 95 -7.61 4.16 -8.16
C LYS A 95 -8.86 3.33 -7.92
N TYR A 96 -9.01 2.23 -8.67
CA TYR A 96 -10.05 1.23 -8.44
C TYR A 96 -9.42 -0.06 -7.91
N ASP A 97 -9.99 -0.62 -6.85
CA ASP A 97 -9.56 -1.89 -6.28
C ASP A 97 -10.62 -2.97 -6.50
N PHE A 98 -10.17 -4.09 -7.04
CA PHE A 98 -10.97 -5.26 -7.33
C PHE A 98 -10.54 -6.43 -6.45
N ARG A 99 -11.49 -7.31 -6.12
CA ARG A 99 -11.27 -8.51 -5.32
C ARG A 99 -11.91 -9.71 -5.98
N TRP A 100 -11.21 -10.84 -6.00
CA TRP A 100 -11.74 -12.09 -6.52
C TRP A 100 -12.96 -12.57 -5.73
N ASP A 101 -14.07 -12.80 -6.43
CA ASP A 101 -15.26 -13.44 -5.90
C ASP A 101 -15.44 -14.84 -6.52
N ARG A 102 -15.25 -15.87 -5.69
CA ARG A 102 -15.35 -17.27 -6.10
C ARG A 102 -16.75 -17.66 -6.58
N SER A 103 -17.79 -17.05 -6.03
CA SER A 103 -19.17 -17.39 -6.36
C SER A 103 -19.59 -16.84 -7.73
N LEU A 104 -19.12 -15.64 -8.03
CA LEU A 104 -19.35 -14.98 -9.32
C LEU A 104 -18.37 -15.43 -10.38
N ASN A 105 -17.28 -16.08 -9.95
CA ASN A 105 -16.14 -16.43 -10.77
C ASN A 105 -15.72 -15.17 -11.55
N ASP A 106 -15.40 -14.10 -10.86
CA ASP A 106 -14.96 -12.82 -11.43
C ASP A 106 -14.33 -11.94 -10.35
N PHE A 107 -13.62 -10.89 -10.76
CA PHE A 107 -13.19 -9.83 -9.87
C PHE A 107 -14.31 -8.81 -9.70
N VAL A 108 -14.55 -8.38 -8.47
CA VAL A 108 -15.60 -7.43 -8.12
C VAL A 108 -14.97 -6.14 -7.62
N LEU A 109 -15.41 -5.01 -8.16
CA LEU A 109 -15.05 -3.70 -7.67
C LEU A 109 -15.57 -3.55 -6.24
N TYR A 110 -14.68 -3.35 -5.28
CA TYR A 110 -15.08 -3.16 -3.87
C TYR A 110 -14.72 -1.77 -3.34
N LYS A 111 -13.84 -1.04 -4.03
CA LYS A 111 -13.41 0.29 -3.61
C LYS A 111 -13.00 1.16 -4.79
N MET A 112 -13.41 2.42 -4.73
CA MET A 112 -12.93 3.49 -5.60
C MET A 112 -12.33 4.58 -4.70
N SER A 113 -11.11 4.98 -5.02
CA SER A 113 -10.34 5.91 -4.21
C SER A 113 -9.85 7.07 -5.08
N GLY A 114 -9.94 8.29 -4.56
CA GLY A 114 -9.30 9.49 -5.09
C GLY A 114 -8.53 10.21 -3.99
N TRP A 115 -7.39 10.80 -4.30
CA TRP A 115 -6.63 11.65 -3.37
C TRP A 115 -5.62 12.53 -4.12
N GLU A 116 -5.10 13.55 -3.45
CA GLU A 116 -4.00 14.37 -3.96
C GLU A 116 -2.66 13.94 -3.38
N GLU A 117 -1.64 13.89 -4.25
CA GLU A 117 -0.22 13.76 -3.96
C GLU A 117 0.50 15.03 -4.42
N PRO A 118 0.63 16.05 -3.55
CA PRO A 118 1.20 17.35 -3.93
C PRO A 118 2.65 17.28 -4.42
N ASP A 119 3.39 16.27 -3.97
CA ASP A 119 4.77 15.99 -4.36
C ASP A 119 4.93 15.53 -5.82
N ARG A 120 3.83 15.20 -6.50
CA ARG A 120 3.82 14.86 -7.93
C ARG A 120 3.76 16.07 -8.86
N ASP A 121 3.50 17.26 -8.34
CA ASP A 121 3.44 18.50 -9.10
C ASP A 121 4.71 18.67 -9.97
N GLU A 122 4.57 19.23 -11.18
CA GLU A 122 5.69 19.47 -12.10
C GLU A 122 6.82 20.26 -11.46
N LYS A 123 6.49 21.20 -10.57
CA LYS A 123 7.50 21.98 -9.84
C LYS A 123 8.43 21.11 -9.01
N TYR A 124 8.01 19.92 -8.58
CA TYR A 124 8.84 18.99 -7.81
C TYR A 124 9.34 17.80 -8.63
N SER A 125 8.58 17.37 -9.63
CA SER A 125 8.92 16.18 -10.43
C SER A 125 9.85 16.49 -11.60
N ILE A 126 9.94 17.74 -12.04
CA ILE A 126 10.79 18.18 -13.17
C ILE A 126 11.89 19.14 -12.72
N SER A 127 11.63 19.98 -11.73
CA SER A 127 12.63 20.93 -11.21
C SER A 127 13.49 20.32 -10.08
N ASP A 128 14.64 20.93 -9.78
CA ASP A 128 15.50 20.56 -8.65
C ASP A 128 14.98 21.07 -7.29
N GLU A 129 13.73 21.56 -7.21
CA GLU A 129 13.12 22.00 -5.96
C GLU A 129 12.84 20.83 -5.02
N SER A 130 13.29 20.96 -3.77
CA SER A 130 13.02 19.96 -2.75
C SER A 130 11.55 19.99 -2.32
N VAL A 131 10.89 18.83 -2.33
CA VAL A 131 9.52 18.68 -1.80
C VAL A 131 9.49 19.01 -0.30
N PRO A 132 8.70 20.01 0.13
CA PRO A 132 8.43 20.30 1.55
C PRO A 132 7.88 19.07 2.28
N GLY A 133 8.12 18.98 3.59
CA GLY A 133 7.69 17.83 4.38
C GLY A 133 6.18 17.63 4.37
N GLU A 134 5.42 18.73 4.44
CA GLU A 134 3.95 18.74 4.38
C GLU A 134 3.39 18.26 3.04
N ASP A 135 4.05 18.59 1.93
CA ASP A 135 3.59 18.24 0.57
C ASP A 135 3.85 16.78 0.22
N ARG A 136 4.66 16.08 1.03
CA ARG A 136 4.81 14.61 0.94
C ARG A 136 3.64 13.85 1.55
N ILE A 137 2.75 14.52 2.29
CA ILE A 137 1.61 13.89 2.96
C ILE A 137 0.41 13.93 1.99
N PRO A 138 -0.10 12.76 1.56
CA PRO A 138 -1.30 12.71 0.73
C PRO A 138 -2.50 13.35 1.44
N ARG A 139 -3.36 14.02 0.67
CA ARG A 139 -4.49 14.78 1.20
C ARG A 139 -5.75 14.61 0.34
N GLU A 140 -6.86 15.15 0.82
CA GLU A 140 -8.13 15.20 0.07
C GLU A 140 -8.65 13.82 -0.38
N PHE A 141 -8.54 12.82 0.50
CA PHE A 141 -9.05 11.48 0.24
C PHE A 141 -10.57 11.45 0.05
N ASP A 142 -11.02 10.97 -1.11
CA ASP A 142 -12.37 10.47 -1.37
C ASP A 142 -12.32 8.94 -1.56
N VAL A 143 -12.65 8.20 -0.50
CA VAL A 143 -12.64 6.73 -0.53
C VAL A 143 -14.05 6.19 -0.36
N ARG A 144 -14.54 5.55 -1.44
CA ARG A 144 -15.88 4.97 -1.56
C ARG A 144 -15.77 3.45 -1.55
N ARG A 145 -16.39 2.81 -0.56
CA ARG A 145 -16.63 1.36 -0.57
C ARG A 145 -17.89 1.07 -1.37
N ILE A 146 -17.76 0.15 -2.32
CA ILE A 146 -18.78 -0.12 -3.33
C ILE A 146 -19.56 -1.36 -2.94
N GLU A 147 -20.89 -1.25 -2.92
CA GLU A 147 -21.75 -2.42 -2.77
C GLU A 147 -21.49 -3.39 -3.92
N CYS A 148 -21.39 -4.67 -3.58
CA CYS A 148 -21.29 -5.75 -4.55
C CYS A 148 -22.50 -5.68 -5.53
N CYS A 149 -22.40 -6.14 -6.78
CA CYS A 149 -21.34 -6.97 -7.34
C CYS A 149 -20.93 -6.52 -8.73
N VAL A 150 -20.46 -5.28 -8.83
CA VAL A 150 -19.97 -4.70 -10.08
C VAL A 150 -18.72 -5.46 -10.52
N LYS A 151 -18.84 -6.27 -11.58
CA LYS A 151 -17.77 -7.15 -12.04
C LYS A 151 -16.77 -6.41 -12.92
N PHE A 152 -15.51 -6.80 -12.86
CA PHE A 152 -14.46 -6.33 -13.74
C PHE A 152 -14.81 -6.52 -15.22
N SER A 153 -15.40 -7.66 -15.57
CA SER A 153 -15.85 -7.97 -16.93
C SER A 153 -16.96 -7.05 -17.47
N GLN A 154 -17.59 -6.24 -16.62
CA GLN A 154 -18.64 -5.29 -17.02
C GLN A 154 -18.09 -3.90 -17.38
N PHE A 155 -16.80 -3.65 -17.14
CA PHE A 155 -16.20 -2.36 -17.46
C PHE A 155 -15.93 -2.25 -18.97
N SER A 156 -16.51 -1.22 -19.57
CA SER A 156 -16.27 -0.74 -20.93
C SER A 156 -16.76 0.71 -21.01
N GLY A 157 -16.07 1.59 -21.76
CA GLY A 157 -16.40 3.01 -21.79
C GLY A 157 -16.46 3.61 -20.37
N ASN A 158 -17.52 4.35 -20.05
CA ASN A 158 -17.72 4.98 -18.73
C ASN A 158 -17.92 4.00 -17.56
N GLY A 159 -17.98 2.69 -17.83
CA GLY A 159 -18.20 1.66 -16.83
C GLY A 159 -19.64 1.58 -16.31
N PRO A 160 -19.94 0.54 -15.51
CA PRO A 160 -21.25 0.35 -14.90
C PRO A 160 -21.52 1.37 -13.77
N SER A 161 -22.80 1.63 -13.51
CA SER A 161 -23.20 2.41 -12.33
C SER A 161 -22.87 1.66 -11.05
N VAL A 162 -22.33 2.37 -10.06
CA VAL A 162 -21.93 1.84 -8.75
C VAL A 162 -22.80 2.42 -7.65
N LYS A 163 -23.00 1.64 -6.58
CA LYS A 163 -23.69 2.09 -5.37
C LYS A 163 -22.72 2.09 -4.19
N ASN A 164 -22.69 3.19 -3.44
CA ASN A 164 -21.87 3.29 -2.24
C ASN A 164 -22.49 2.50 -1.09
N MET A 165 -21.65 1.84 -0.30
CA MET A 165 -22.06 1.25 0.97
C MET A 165 -22.49 2.34 1.96
N SER A 166 -23.43 2.00 2.85
CA SER A 166 -23.71 2.83 4.02
C SER A 166 -22.49 2.92 4.95
N GLU A 167 -22.39 3.98 5.75
CA GLU A 167 -21.23 4.22 6.61
C GLU A 167 -20.96 3.08 7.61
N SER A 168 -22.01 2.49 8.20
CA SER A 168 -21.84 1.36 9.14
C SER A 168 -21.26 0.12 8.47
N VAL A 169 -21.70 -0.18 7.25
CA VAL A 169 -21.20 -1.31 6.45
C VAL A 169 -19.77 -1.02 5.97
N LYS A 170 -19.49 0.22 5.55
CA LYS A 170 -18.13 0.66 5.19
C LYS A 170 -17.15 0.43 6.34
N LEU A 171 -17.46 0.89 7.55
CA LEU A 171 -16.58 0.68 8.71
C LEU A 171 -16.40 -0.81 9.06
N ALA A 172 -17.43 -1.64 8.85
CA ALA A 172 -17.32 -3.08 9.06
C ALA A 172 -16.36 -3.74 8.04
N GLU A 173 -16.43 -3.38 6.76
CA GLU A 173 -15.53 -3.91 5.73
C GLU A 173 -14.08 -3.38 5.91
N ILE A 174 -13.89 -2.13 6.32
CA ILE A 174 -12.55 -1.62 6.68
C ILE A 174 -11.96 -2.45 7.83
N ASN A 175 -12.75 -2.74 8.87
CA ASN A 175 -12.29 -3.60 9.98
C ASN A 175 -11.97 -5.03 9.51
N LYS A 176 -12.68 -5.55 8.50
CA LYS A 176 -12.41 -6.87 7.92
C LYS A 176 -11.08 -6.89 7.17
N ASP A 177 -10.80 -5.88 6.34
CA ASP A 177 -9.50 -5.73 5.68
C ASP A 177 -8.37 -5.52 6.70
N PHE A 178 -8.61 -4.73 7.75
CA PHE A 178 -7.63 -4.51 8.81
C PHE A 178 -7.28 -5.80 9.58
N LYS A 179 -8.15 -6.83 9.63
CA LYS A 179 -7.79 -8.14 10.22
C LYS A 179 -6.62 -8.81 9.49
N TYR A 180 -6.45 -8.58 8.18
CA TYR A 180 -5.29 -9.07 7.46
C TYR A 180 -4.00 -8.40 7.98
N VAL A 181 -4.02 -7.07 8.12
CA VAL A 181 -2.92 -6.30 8.71
C VAL A 181 -2.60 -6.80 10.12
N LEU A 182 -3.61 -6.95 10.98
CA LEU A 182 -3.46 -7.45 12.34
C LEU A 182 -2.80 -8.82 12.41
N LYS A 183 -3.21 -9.75 11.54
CA LYS A 183 -2.65 -11.10 11.48
C LYS A 183 -1.17 -11.10 11.13
N LYS A 184 -0.75 -10.17 10.26
CA LYS A 184 0.61 -10.07 9.72
C LYS A 184 1.53 -9.16 10.54
N LEU A 185 0.96 -8.25 11.32
CA LEU A 185 1.69 -7.27 12.12
C LEU A 185 2.79 -7.88 13.02
N PRO A 186 2.63 -9.07 13.65
CA PRO A 186 3.68 -9.68 14.45
C PRO A 186 4.98 -10.02 13.69
N GLU A 187 4.95 -10.07 12.35
CA GLU A 187 6.14 -10.26 11.52
C GLU A 187 7.10 -9.03 11.57
N GLY A 188 6.60 -7.88 12.04
CA GLY A 188 7.38 -6.67 12.28
C GLY A 188 7.73 -5.86 11.04
N GLU A 189 8.64 -4.89 11.20
CA GLU A 189 9.06 -3.96 10.12
C GLU A 189 9.72 -4.64 8.90
N LYS A 190 10.11 -5.92 9.03
CA LYS A 190 10.71 -6.73 7.96
C LYS A 190 9.78 -7.82 7.44
N GLY A 191 8.51 -7.80 7.85
CA GLY A 191 7.49 -8.77 7.48
C GLY A 191 6.86 -8.50 6.12
N GLY A 192 5.95 -9.40 5.73
CA GLY A 192 5.25 -9.37 4.44
C GLY A 192 4.28 -8.21 4.23
N LEU A 193 4.10 -7.35 5.23
CA LEU A 193 3.35 -6.09 5.10
C LEU A 193 4.18 -4.97 4.45
N PHE A 194 5.50 -5.09 4.43
CA PHE A 194 6.39 -4.02 3.99
C PHE A 194 7.43 -4.50 2.98
N LEU A 195 7.79 -5.79 3.02
CA LEU A 195 8.79 -6.37 2.14
C LEU A 195 8.21 -7.58 1.42
N GLN A 196 8.53 -7.71 0.13
CA GLN A 196 8.19 -8.92 -0.63
C GLN A 196 8.87 -10.14 0.00
N PRO A 197 8.21 -11.31 0.00
CA PRO A 197 8.82 -12.55 0.46
C PRO A 197 9.96 -12.93 -0.49
N GLY A 198 11.16 -13.18 0.06
CA GLY A 198 12.30 -13.65 -0.73
C GLY A 198 13.62 -12.95 -0.40
N ALA A 199 14.62 -13.18 -1.25
CA ALA A 199 15.99 -12.71 -1.03
C ALA A 199 16.19 -11.21 -1.36
N SER A 200 15.41 -10.65 -2.28
CA SER A 200 15.56 -9.26 -2.74
C SER A 200 15.12 -8.23 -1.71
N ARG A 201 14.23 -8.60 -0.76
CA ARG A 201 13.65 -7.71 0.26
C ARG A 201 13.18 -6.37 -0.32
N GLU A 202 12.57 -6.43 -1.49
CA GLU A 202 11.99 -5.26 -2.14
C GLU A 202 10.81 -4.72 -1.33
N ARG A 203 10.67 -3.39 -1.28
CA ARG A 203 9.56 -2.75 -0.57
C ARG A 203 8.26 -2.98 -1.32
N ILE A 204 7.21 -3.33 -0.59
CA ILE A 204 5.85 -3.38 -1.12
C ILE A 204 5.30 -1.96 -1.15
N SER A 205 4.58 -1.62 -2.21
CA SER A 205 3.83 -0.36 -2.29
C SER A 205 2.70 -0.36 -1.27
N ILE A 206 2.73 0.60 -0.34
CA ILE A 206 1.71 0.70 0.70
C ILE A 206 0.46 1.40 0.15
N PRO A 207 -0.73 0.79 0.25
CA PRO A 207 -1.98 1.40 -0.20
C PRO A 207 -2.36 2.61 0.67
N LYS A 208 -2.14 3.82 0.14
CA LYS A 208 -2.39 5.09 0.84
C LYS A 208 -3.84 5.25 1.29
N ASP A 209 -4.77 4.80 0.45
CA ASP A 209 -6.21 4.79 0.73
C ASP A 209 -6.60 3.82 1.85
N LEU A 210 -5.97 2.65 1.96
CA LEU A 210 -6.15 1.77 3.12
C LEU A 210 -5.61 2.41 4.40
N VAL A 211 -4.44 3.06 4.33
CA VAL A 211 -3.87 3.81 5.48
C VAL A 211 -4.83 4.91 5.92
N TYR A 212 -5.41 5.65 4.98
CA TYR A 212 -6.46 6.63 5.27
C TYR A 212 -7.69 5.97 5.93
N GLU A 213 -8.21 4.87 5.39
CA GLU A 213 -9.36 4.16 5.96
C GLU A 213 -9.08 3.65 7.38
N MET A 214 -7.85 3.24 7.68
CA MET A 214 -7.42 2.88 9.03
C MET A 214 -7.56 4.05 10.03
N THR A 215 -7.45 5.31 9.57
CA THR A 215 -7.72 6.49 10.42
C THR A 215 -9.19 6.57 10.87
N LEU A 216 -10.11 6.00 10.10
CA LEU A 216 -11.55 6.04 10.38
C LEU A 216 -11.95 5.04 11.48
N ILE A 217 -11.18 3.95 11.64
CA ILE A 217 -11.47 2.87 12.58
C ILE A 217 -10.62 2.91 13.86
N VAL A 218 -9.77 3.93 14.06
CA VAL A 218 -8.95 4.05 15.28
C VAL A 218 -9.85 4.04 16.53
N GLY A 219 -9.65 3.08 17.42
CA GLY A 219 -10.45 2.86 18.62
C GLY A 219 -9.70 2.11 19.72
N ASP A 220 -10.32 1.98 20.89
CA ASP A 220 -9.64 1.46 22.10
C ASP A 220 -9.11 0.03 21.91
N ASN A 221 -9.82 -0.77 21.11
CA ASN A 221 -9.50 -2.16 20.83
C ASN A 221 -8.38 -2.35 19.79
N ASN A 222 -8.00 -1.32 19.03
CA ASN A 222 -7.04 -1.46 17.93
C ASN A 222 -5.93 -0.39 17.89
N VAL A 223 -6.03 0.67 18.70
CA VAL A 223 -5.06 1.79 18.70
C VAL A 223 -3.62 1.32 18.91
N GLY A 224 -3.39 0.23 19.66
CA GLY A 224 -2.07 -0.37 19.78
C GLY A 224 -1.52 -0.89 18.47
N ALA A 225 -2.29 -1.72 17.79
CA ALA A 225 -1.89 -2.30 16.53
C ALA A 225 -1.73 -1.25 15.41
N ILE A 226 -2.61 -0.25 15.35
CA ILE A 226 -2.48 0.85 14.36
C ILE A 226 -1.23 1.69 14.65
N ASN A 227 -0.91 1.95 15.92
CA ASN A 227 0.34 2.63 16.30
C ASN A 227 1.57 1.83 15.89
N ASP A 228 1.56 0.51 16.09
CA ASP A 228 2.68 -0.36 15.75
C ASP A 228 2.85 -0.45 14.22
N TYR A 229 1.75 -0.53 13.48
CA TYR A 229 1.76 -0.44 12.02
C TYR A 229 2.36 0.90 11.54
N ALA A 230 1.93 2.03 12.14
CA ALA A 230 2.46 3.35 11.80
C ALA A 230 3.94 3.51 12.15
N TYR A 231 4.40 2.91 13.26
CA TYR A 231 5.82 2.81 13.57
C TYR A 231 6.56 2.06 12.46
N TYR A 232 6.06 0.91 12.01
CA TYR A 232 6.69 0.15 10.94
C TYR A 232 6.67 0.85 9.58
N LEU A 233 5.65 1.65 9.28
CA LEU A 233 5.64 2.53 8.09
C LEU A 233 6.82 3.49 8.11
N TYR A 234 6.97 4.25 9.20
CA TYR A 234 8.09 5.18 9.38
C TYR A 234 9.45 4.48 9.23
N ARG A 235 9.61 3.31 9.86
CA ARG A 235 10.83 2.50 9.76
C ARG A 235 11.12 2.01 8.34
N ASN A 236 10.08 1.92 7.53
CA ASN A 236 10.12 1.60 6.11
C ASN A 236 10.12 2.82 5.19
N LYS A 237 10.52 4.00 5.69
CA LYS A 237 10.63 5.24 4.89
C LYS A 237 9.30 5.76 4.35
N GLU A 238 8.19 5.26 4.90
CA GLU A 238 6.82 5.72 4.63
C GLU A 238 6.36 6.74 5.69
N SER A 239 7.21 7.72 6.02
CA SER A 239 6.97 8.66 7.12
C SER A 239 5.71 9.51 6.92
N ALA A 240 5.38 9.85 5.66
CA ALA A 240 4.15 10.57 5.33
C ALA A 240 2.88 9.80 5.72
N LEU A 241 2.84 8.50 5.42
CA LEU A 241 1.74 7.62 5.78
C LEU A 241 1.70 7.33 7.28
N ALA A 242 2.87 7.24 7.92
CA ALA A 242 2.96 7.14 9.37
C ALA A 242 2.34 8.38 10.05
N VAL A 243 2.67 9.59 9.58
CA VAL A 243 2.09 10.84 10.09
C VAL A 243 0.56 10.85 9.97
N LEU A 244 0.01 10.39 8.84
CA LEU A 244 -1.44 10.33 8.63
C LEU A 244 -2.16 9.55 9.74
N LEU A 245 -1.66 8.37 10.09
CA LEU A 245 -2.20 7.54 11.19
C LEU A 245 -1.90 8.13 12.57
N LEU A 246 -0.65 8.51 12.81
CA LEU A 246 -0.18 8.95 14.12
C LEU A 246 -0.82 10.27 14.55
N LYS A 247 -1.09 11.19 13.61
CA LYS A 247 -1.84 12.41 13.87
C LYS A 247 -3.26 12.08 14.34
N LYS A 248 -3.94 11.13 13.70
CA LYS A 248 -5.28 10.68 14.12
C LYS A 248 -5.26 10.02 15.50
N ILE A 249 -4.27 9.16 15.74
CA ILE A 249 -4.09 8.52 17.05
C ILE A 249 -3.83 9.57 18.12
N HIS A 250 -2.93 10.52 17.89
CA HIS A 250 -2.61 11.56 18.87
C HIS A 250 -3.80 12.47 19.17
N GLN A 251 -4.60 12.83 18.16
CA GLN A 251 -5.84 13.58 18.34
C GLN A 251 -6.85 12.85 19.23
N LYS A 252 -7.00 11.52 19.07
CA LYS A 252 -7.99 10.73 19.83
C LYS A 252 -7.45 10.23 21.18
N TYR A 253 -6.15 9.99 21.27
CA TYR A 253 -5.46 9.42 22.43
C TYR A 253 -4.21 10.25 22.79
N PRO A 254 -4.38 11.52 23.20
CA PRO A 254 -3.25 12.43 23.45
C PRO A 254 -2.33 11.96 24.58
N GLU A 255 -2.82 11.09 25.47
CA GLU A 255 -2.04 10.50 26.57
C GLU A 255 -1.19 9.28 26.17
N ARG A 256 -1.32 8.80 24.93
CA ARG A 256 -0.57 7.64 24.43
C ARG A 256 0.89 8.03 24.15
N VAL A 257 1.72 7.97 25.18
CA VAL A 257 3.16 8.33 25.15
C VAL A 257 3.92 7.77 23.94
N VAL A 258 3.68 6.51 23.56
CA VAL A 258 4.34 5.87 22.41
C VAL A 258 3.95 6.53 21.08
N ALA A 259 2.68 6.92 20.90
CA ALA A 259 2.22 7.59 19.69
C ALA A 259 2.79 9.00 19.56
N ILE A 260 2.97 9.72 20.67
CA ILE A 260 3.63 11.04 20.69
C ILE A 260 5.06 10.93 20.16
N LEU A 261 5.83 9.96 20.68
CA LEU A 261 7.19 9.73 20.23
C LEU A 261 7.24 9.36 18.75
N ASN A 262 6.42 8.40 18.33
CA ASN A 262 6.37 7.94 16.94
C ASN A 262 5.98 9.08 15.98
N LEU A 263 5.03 9.95 16.37
CA LEU A 263 4.65 11.11 15.57
C LEU A 263 5.80 12.12 15.46
N ALA A 264 6.50 12.38 16.57
CA ALA A 264 7.68 13.25 16.58
C ALA A 264 8.80 12.72 15.67
N ASP A 265 9.06 11.41 15.70
CA ASP A 265 10.07 10.76 14.85
C ASP A 265 9.65 10.81 13.37
N ALA A 266 8.36 10.59 13.06
CA ALA A 266 7.86 10.68 11.68
C ALA A 266 7.92 12.12 11.13
N TYR A 267 7.53 13.13 11.91
CA TYR A 267 7.67 14.54 11.50
C TYR A 267 9.14 14.94 11.30
N TRP A 268 10.01 14.47 12.18
CA TRP A 268 11.45 14.73 12.05
C TRP A 268 12.02 14.17 10.75
N ASP A 269 11.65 12.94 10.37
CA ASP A 269 12.09 12.32 9.12
C ASP A 269 11.56 13.04 7.88
N LEU A 270 10.41 13.72 7.98
CA LEU A 270 9.90 14.60 6.92
C LEU A 270 10.55 16.00 6.92
N GLY A 271 11.47 16.28 7.84
CA GLY A 271 12.07 17.61 8.00
C GLY A 271 11.17 18.63 8.69
N MET A 272 10.00 18.23 9.17
CA MET A 272 9.00 19.07 9.86
C MET A 272 9.39 19.28 11.33
N LYS A 273 10.54 19.94 11.55
CA LYS A 273 11.14 20.08 12.88
C LYS A 273 10.30 20.91 13.85
N GLU A 274 9.63 21.95 13.35
CA GLU A 274 8.78 22.81 14.18
C GLU A 274 7.55 22.04 14.71
N ASP A 275 7.03 21.06 13.97
CA ASP A 275 5.99 20.15 14.45
C ASP A 275 6.54 19.05 15.38
N ALA A 276 7.75 18.55 15.09
CA ALA A 276 8.37 17.48 15.86
C ALA A 276 8.81 17.91 17.27
N CYS A 277 9.40 19.11 17.40
CA CYS A 277 9.97 19.60 18.64
C CYS A 277 9.01 19.65 19.85
N PRO A 278 7.78 20.22 19.75
CA PRO A 278 6.85 20.22 20.88
C PRO A 278 6.42 18.80 21.30
N LEU A 279 6.38 17.85 20.36
CA LEU A 279 6.06 16.45 20.67
C LEU A 279 7.19 15.75 21.44
N TYR A 280 8.47 16.00 21.11
CA TYR A 280 9.59 15.48 21.91
C TYR A 280 9.60 16.04 23.33
N ALA A 281 9.29 17.33 23.50
CA ALA A 281 9.16 17.94 24.82
C ALA A 281 8.03 17.25 25.62
N SER A 282 6.84 17.15 25.04
CA SER A 282 5.69 16.47 25.65
C SER A 282 5.99 15.01 26.02
N TYR A 283 6.67 14.27 25.15
CA TYR A 283 7.12 12.90 25.43
C TYR A 283 8.08 12.86 26.64
N THR A 284 9.06 13.75 26.68
CA THR A 284 10.06 13.83 27.75
C THR A 284 9.39 14.12 29.09
N ASP A 285 8.49 15.10 29.13
CA ASP A 285 7.76 15.48 30.34
C ASP A 285 6.88 14.34 30.85
N LYS A 286 6.14 13.67 29.96
CA LYS A 286 5.33 12.50 30.33
C LYS A 286 6.19 11.35 30.85
N MET A 287 7.34 11.07 30.21
CA MET A 287 8.24 10.02 30.68
C MET A 287 8.85 10.34 32.05
N ASN A 288 9.17 11.61 32.31
CA ASN A 288 9.65 12.08 33.61
C ASN A 288 8.57 11.97 34.69
N ALA A 289 7.35 12.43 34.41
CA ALA A 289 6.21 12.34 35.33
C ALA A 289 5.86 10.89 35.70
N LEU A 290 6.09 9.94 34.77
CA LEU A 290 5.92 8.50 34.99
C LEU A 290 7.10 7.84 35.72
N GLY A 291 8.14 8.59 36.11
CA GLY A 291 9.36 8.05 36.73
C GLY A 291 10.20 7.18 35.79
N LYS A 292 10.05 7.36 34.47
CA LYS A 292 10.68 6.55 33.41
C LYS A 292 11.76 7.31 32.64
N SER A 293 12.37 8.33 33.23
CA SER A 293 13.42 9.16 32.59
C SER A 293 14.59 8.34 32.01
N SER A 294 14.92 7.20 32.64
CA SER A 294 15.95 6.28 32.17
C SER A 294 15.61 5.57 30.85
N ARG A 295 14.33 5.52 30.47
CA ARG A 295 13.82 4.91 29.23
C ARG A 295 13.69 5.88 28.06
N ILE A 296 14.01 7.17 28.26
CA ILE A 296 14.02 8.16 27.18
C ILE A 296 15.19 7.82 26.22
N PRO A 297 14.92 7.60 24.92
CA PRO A 297 15.97 7.27 23.95
C PRO A 297 17.04 8.35 23.86
N ALA A 298 18.30 7.93 23.64
CA ALA A 298 19.43 8.86 23.45
C ALA A 298 19.16 9.84 22.30
N SER A 299 18.59 9.33 21.20
CA SER A 299 18.20 10.15 20.04
C SER A 299 17.21 11.27 20.36
N VAL A 300 16.40 11.15 21.42
CA VAL A 300 15.54 12.25 21.90
C VAL A 300 16.33 13.25 22.72
N LYS A 301 17.25 12.78 23.57
CA LYS A 301 18.14 13.64 24.37
C LYS A 301 19.07 14.47 23.49
N ASP A 302 19.51 13.92 22.37
CA ASP A 302 20.37 14.64 21.41
C ASP A 302 19.63 15.76 20.67
N LYS A 303 18.29 15.76 20.70
CA LYS A 303 17.43 16.82 20.14
C LYS A 303 17.24 17.99 21.11
N ASN A 304 18.25 18.28 21.96
CA ASN A 304 18.26 19.34 22.97
C ASN A 304 17.88 20.74 22.44
N TYR A 305 18.05 21.02 21.15
CA TYR A 305 17.63 22.30 20.57
C TYR A 305 16.09 22.46 20.50
N CYS A 306 15.35 21.35 20.39
CA CYS A 306 13.88 21.37 20.50
C CYS A 306 13.43 21.79 21.91
N ILE A 307 14.22 21.46 22.93
CA ILE A 307 13.91 21.70 24.34
C ILE A 307 14.14 23.18 24.72
N LYS A 308 14.95 23.94 23.95
CA LYS A 308 15.26 25.36 24.23
C LYS A 308 14.33 26.37 23.56
N ARG A 309 13.34 25.92 22.77
CA ARG A 309 12.36 26.76 22.08
C ARG A 309 10.91 26.55 22.53
N GLY A 310 10.68 25.66 23.49
CA GLY A 310 9.37 25.44 24.13
C GLY A 310 9.14 26.40 25.29
#